data_AF-A0AAW1M5G9-F1
#
_entry.id   AF-A0AAW1M5G9-F1
#
_cell.length_a   1.000
_cell.length_b   1.000
_cell.length_c   1.000
_cell.angle_alpha   90.00
_cell.angle_beta   90.00
_cell.angle_gamma   90.00
#
_symmetry.space_group_name_H-M   'P 1'
#
loop_
_entity.id
_entity.type
_entity.pdbx_description
1 polymer ?
#
loop_
_entity_poly.entity_id
_entity_poly.type
_entity_poly.pdbx_seq_one_letter_code
_entity_poly.pdbx_strand_id
1 'polypeptide(L)'
;MIQAEQPDLIVFTGDNIFGKDATVPTKSMEAAFAPAIESNIPWAAVLGNHDQESTLTREDVMKYIVGMNNTLSMLNPAGVQKIDGFGNYNLEVAGVRGSLFQNTSILNLYFLDSGDYSKVPSIKGYDWIKSSQISWFLHTSDALKNSYNAHLERQQAEAPSLIFFHIPLPEYEQFSTSEITGVKQEGISSPNKNSGFFDALVEAGNVRGVGDLSVIPVHLSVVGI
;
A
#
# COMPACT_ATOMS: atom_id res chain seq x y z
N MET A 1 6.66 1.08 21.15
CA MET A 1 5.81 0.35 20.20
C MET A 1 6.68 -0.36 19.17
N ILE A 2 7.40 0.34 18.27
CA ILE A 2 8.29 -0.31 17.27
C ILE A 2 9.28 -1.31 17.89
N GLN A 3 9.98 -0.91 18.96
CA GLN A 3 10.92 -1.82 19.67
C GLN A 3 10.24 -3.04 20.31
N ALA A 4 8.96 -2.93 20.69
CA ALA A 4 8.23 -4.03 21.30
C ALA A 4 7.74 -5.04 20.25
N GLU A 5 7.32 -4.55 19.09
CA GLU A 5 6.85 -5.39 17.98
C GLU A 5 8.03 -6.07 17.26
N GLN A 6 9.20 -5.42 17.13
CA GLN A 6 10.34 -5.91 16.32
C GLN A 6 9.94 -6.23 14.86
N PRO A 7 9.42 -5.25 14.09
CA PRO A 7 8.97 -5.49 12.73
C PRO A 7 10.13 -5.65 11.74
N ASP A 8 9.90 -6.43 10.67
CA ASP A 8 10.82 -6.54 9.53
C ASP A 8 10.62 -5.39 8.54
N LEU A 9 9.42 -4.83 8.50
CA LEU A 9 9.02 -3.71 7.65
C LEU A 9 7.98 -2.84 8.38
N ILE A 10 8.10 -1.52 8.24
CA ILE A 10 7.09 -0.56 8.69
C ILE A 10 6.35 0.01 7.49
N VAL A 11 5.02 -0.05 7.47
CA VAL A 11 4.20 0.55 6.42
C VAL A 11 3.40 1.72 6.95
N PHE A 12 3.56 2.89 6.32
CA PHE A 12 2.76 4.10 6.59
C PHE A 12 1.63 4.20 5.56
N THR A 13 0.37 4.13 5.99
CA THR A 13 -0.78 4.07 5.07
C THR A 13 -1.40 5.43 4.73
N GLY A 14 -0.58 6.48 4.63
CA GLY A 14 -1.02 7.83 4.23
C GLY A 14 -1.27 8.78 5.40
N ASP A 15 -1.60 10.02 5.05
CA ASP A 15 -1.69 11.17 5.97
C ASP A 15 -0.43 11.33 6.82
N ASN A 16 0.70 11.22 6.13
CA ASN A 16 2.03 11.40 6.68
C ASN A 16 2.27 12.84 7.15
N ILE A 17 1.58 13.80 6.51
CA ILE A 17 1.49 15.19 6.96
C ILE A 17 0.03 15.67 6.97
N PHE A 18 -0.26 16.60 7.87
CA PHE A 18 -1.55 17.30 7.92
C PHE A 18 -1.35 18.78 7.59
N GLY A 19 -1.86 19.23 6.44
CA GLY A 19 -1.48 20.51 5.82
C GLY A 19 -1.66 21.75 6.69
N LYS A 20 -2.70 21.80 7.54
CA LYS A 20 -2.97 22.96 8.40
C LYS A 20 -1.87 23.21 9.44
N ASP A 21 -1.18 22.16 9.88
CA ASP A 21 -0.13 22.25 10.89
C ASP A 21 1.28 22.09 10.28
N ALA A 22 1.36 21.57 9.04
CA ALA A 22 2.61 21.34 8.31
C ALA A 22 3.05 22.58 7.49
N THR A 23 3.43 23.67 8.17
CA THR A 23 3.97 24.89 7.52
C THR A 23 5.28 24.66 6.75
N VAL A 24 6.04 23.63 7.13
CA VAL A 24 7.23 23.14 6.42
C VAL A 24 7.06 21.63 6.20
N PRO A 25 6.47 21.21 5.06
CA PRO A 25 6.03 19.82 4.87
C PRO A 25 7.17 18.81 4.94
N THR A 26 8.38 19.20 4.53
CA THR A 26 9.58 18.35 4.62
C THR A 26 9.96 18.02 6.06
N LYS A 27 9.90 19.00 6.97
CA LYS A 27 10.16 18.77 8.40
C LYS A 27 9.08 17.90 9.05
N SER A 28 7.82 18.07 8.64
CA SER A 28 6.72 17.23 9.10
C SER A 28 6.93 15.77 8.66
N MET A 29 7.31 15.53 7.40
CA MET A 29 7.67 14.19 6.92
C MET A 29 8.89 13.62 7.66
N GLU A 30 9.95 14.41 7.85
CA GLU A 30 11.11 14.00 8.65
C GLU A 30 10.70 13.52 10.05
N ALA A 31 9.83 14.27 10.74
CA ALA A 31 9.34 13.91 12.06
C ALA A 31 8.43 12.66 12.03
N ALA A 32 7.55 12.54 11.03
CA ALA A 32 6.64 11.41 10.88
C ALA A 32 7.37 10.09 10.64
N PHE A 33 8.43 10.12 9.82
CA PHE A 33 9.22 8.93 9.47
C PHE A 33 10.43 8.70 10.38
N ALA A 34 10.80 9.67 11.23
CA ALA A 34 11.93 9.56 12.16
C ALA A 34 11.94 8.24 12.95
N PRO A 35 10.82 7.73 13.51
CA PRO A 35 10.84 6.48 14.26
C PRO A 35 11.34 5.28 13.44
N ALA A 36 10.96 5.18 12.16
CA ALA A 36 11.42 4.11 11.27
C ALA A 36 12.89 4.30 10.90
N ILE A 37 13.28 5.53 10.55
CA ILE A 37 14.65 5.88 10.17
C ILE A 37 15.62 5.64 11.33
N GLU A 38 15.29 6.12 12.53
CA GLU A 38 16.10 5.97 13.75
C GLU A 38 16.20 4.52 14.22
N SER A 39 15.16 3.71 13.98
CA SER A 39 15.19 2.26 14.26
C SER A 39 16.00 1.45 13.25
N ASN A 40 16.41 2.06 12.12
CA ASN A 40 17.08 1.38 11.01
C ASN A 40 16.28 0.17 10.46
N ILE A 41 14.95 0.25 10.52
CA ILE A 41 14.03 -0.74 9.94
C ILE A 41 13.58 -0.21 8.58
N PRO A 42 13.61 -1.02 7.50
CA PRO A 42 13.11 -0.57 6.21
C PRO A 42 11.64 -0.20 6.31
N TRP A 43 11.22 0.79 5.53
CA TRP A 43 9.85 1.28 5.60
C TRP A 43 9.31 1.69 4.23
N ALA A 44 8.00 1.64 4.07
CA ALA A 44 7.32 2.03 2.84
C ALA A 44 6.10 2.89 3.19
N ALA A 45 5.68 3.75 2.26
CA ALA A 45 4.55 4.64 2.46
C ALA A 45 3.66 4.74 1.23
N VAL A 46 2.36 4.88 1.46
CA VAL A 46 1.40 5.45 0.50
C VAL A 46 1.01 6.86 0.93
N LEU A 47 0.36 7.58 0.01
CA LEU A 47 -0.13 8.92 0.24
C LEU A 47 -1.58 8.90 0.71
N GLY A 48 -1.92 9.74 1.67
CA GLY A 48 -3.29 10.03 2.11
C GLY A 48 -3.86 11.29 1.50
N ASN A 49 -5.12 11.60 1.79
CA ASN A 49 -5.78 12.76 1.18
C ASN A 49 -5.22 14.09 1.72
N HIS A 50 -4.65 14.11 2.93
CA HIS A 50 -4.06 15.31 3.54
C HIS A 50 -2.62 15.61 3.10
N ASP A 51 -1.94 14.64 2.48
CA ASP A 51 -0.50 14.74 2.19
C ASP A 51 -0.12 15.84 1.19
N GLN A 52 -1.08 16.39 0.45
CA GLN A 52 -0.86 17.48 -0.51
C GLN A 52 -1.47 18.83 -0.07
N GLU A 53 -1.87 18.96 1.19
CA GLU A 53 -2.54 20.17 1.70
C GLU A 53 -1.57 21.28 2.16
N SER A 54 -0.27 21.09 1.96
CA SER A 54 0.77 22.09 2.26
C SER A 54 1.32 22.72 0.97
N THR A 55 2.58 23.16 0.97
CA THR A 55 3.23 23.85 -0.16
C THR A 55 3.77 22.93 -1.25
N LEU A 56 3.79 21.62 -1.02
CA LEU A 56 4.27 20.62 -1.99
C LEU A 56 3.09 20.00 -2.75
N THR A 57 3.31 19.69 -4.02
CA THR A 57 2.37 18.86 -4.78
C THR A 57 2.40 17.41 -4.29
N ARG A 58 1.33 16.65 -4.54
CA ARG A 58 1.28 15.21 -4.25
C ARG A 58 2.47 14.43 -4.86
N GLU A 59 2.88 14.82 -6.06
CA GLU A 59 4.04 14.25 -6.74
C GLU A 59 5.35 14.58 -6.01
N ASP A 60 5.53 15.84 -5.59
CA ASP A 60 6.74 16.27 -4.89
C ASP A 60 6.85 15.65 -3.50
N VAL A 61 5.71 15.42 -2.82
CA VAL A 61 5.66 14.66 -1.57
C VAL A 61 6.16 13.24 -1.79
N MET A 62 5.65 12.54 -2.82
CA MET A 62 6.14 11.18 -3.13
C MET A 62 7.63 11.17 -3.48
N LYS A 63 8.09 12.13 -4.30
CA LYS A 63 9.52 12.27 -4.64
C LYS A 63 10.38 12.50 -3.41
N TYR A 64 9.90 13.29 -2.45
CA TYR A 64 10.59 13.50 -1.19
C TYR A 64 10.69 12.21 -0.39
N ILE A 65 9.57 11.50 -0.21
CA ILE A 65 9.49 10.21 0.50
C ILE A 65 10.49 9.20 -0.09
N VAL A 66 10.53 9.03 -1.41
CA VAL A 66 11.45 8.11 -2.11
C VAL A 66 12.92 8.49 -1.92
N GLY A 67 13.21 9.76 -1.64
CA GLY A 67 14.58 10.25 -1.36
C GLY A 67 15.04 10.08 0.08
N MET A 68 14.16 9.64 1.00
CA MET A 68 14.48 9.53 2.42
C MET A 68 15.29 8.27 2.74
N ASN A 69 16.04 8.31 3.84
CA ASN A 69 16.88 7.19 4.23
C ASN A 69 16.06 5.93 4.55
N ASN A 70 16.57 4.76 4.12
CA ASN A 70 16.01 3.43 4.39
C ASN A 70 14.55 3.21 3.92
N THR A 71 14.04 4.09 3.06
CA THR A 71 12.73 3.88 2.42
C THR A 71 12.84 2.81 1.34
N LEU A 72 11.82 1.98 1.24
CA LEU A 72 11.55 1.09 0.10
C LEU A 72 10.46 1.67 -0.80
N SER A 73 9.93 2.84 -0.48
CA SER A 73 8.90 3.48 -1.30
C SER A 73 9.43 3.77 -2.70
N MET A 74 8.59 3.63 -3.71
CA MET A 74 8.98 3.84 -5.10
C MET A 74 8.04 4.83 -5.80
N LEU A 75 8.52 5.46 -6.86
CA LEU A 75 7.66 6.17 -7.81
C LEU A 75 6.83 5.15 -8.62
N ASN A 76 5.91 5.66 -9.43
CA ASN A 76 5.11 4.85 -10.36
C ASN A 76 5.99 3.93 -11.23
N PRO A 77 5.48 2.75 -11.63
CA PRO A 77 6.23 1.77 -12.40
C PRO A 77 6.69 2.35 -13.74
N ALA A 78 7.96 2.12 -14.08
CA ALA A 78 8.48 2.42 -15.41
C ALA A 78 7.78 1.55 -16.47
N GLY A 79 7.60 2.09 -17.68
CA GLY A 79 7.01 1.34 -18.80
C GLY A 79 5.47 1.27 -18.80
N VAL A 80 4.79 1.76 -17.76
CA VAL A 80 3.34 1.96 -17.78
C VAL A 80 3.04 3.35 -18.36
N GLN A 81 2.46 3.40 -19.55
CA GLN A 81 2.27 4.66 -20.31
C GLN A 81 1.46 5.72 -19.54
N LYS A 82 0.48 5.29 -18.75
CA LYS A 82 -0.33 6.16 -17.90
C LYS A 82 -0.93 5.37 -16.75
N ILE A 83 -0.63 5.79 -15.52
CA ILE A 83 -1.26 5.32 -14.29
C ILE A 83 -1.70 6.53 -13.47
N ASP A 84 -2.88 6.47 -12.89
CA ASP A 84 -3.41 7.54 -12.04
C ASP A 84 -2.70 7.56 -10.68
N GLY A 85 -2.57 8.75 -10.09
CA GLY A 85 -1.88 8.96 -8.81
C GLY A 85 -0.36 8.85 -8.87
N PHE A 86 0.28 8.85 -7.71
CA PHE A 86 1.74 8.82 -7.54
C PHE A 86 2.16 7.82 -6.47
N GLY A 87 3.22 7.07 -6.73
CA GLY A 87 3.68 6.06 -5.77
C GLY A 87 2.81 4.79 -5.80
N ASN A 88 2.40 4.37 -7.00
CA ASN A 88 1.90 3.02 -7.21
C ASN A 88 3.10 2.09 -7.40
N TYR A 89 3.30 1.09 -6.54
CA TYR A 89 4.45 0.18 -6.65
C TYR A 89 4.20 -1.17 -5.96
N ASN A 90 5.01 -2.16 -6.29
CA ASN A 90 5.01 -3.47 -5.64
C ASN A 90 6.39 -3.73 -5.03
N LEU A 91 6.42 -4.19 -3.77
CA LEU A 91 7.62 -4.74 -3.16
C LEU A 91 7.54 -6.27 -3.15
N GLU A 92 8.57 -6.90 -3.70
CA GLU A 92 8.70 -8.35 -3.76
C GLU A 92 9.58 -8.85 -2.63
N VAL A 93 9.04 -9.76 -1.82
CA VAL A 93 9.83 -10.54 -0.86
C VAL A 93 10.24 -11.83 -1.56
N ALA A 94 11.52 -11.92 -1.91
CA ALA A 94 12.06 -13.11 -2.56
C ALA A 94 12.21 -14.28 -1.57
N GLY A 95 12.24 -15.50 -2.12
CA GLY A 95 12.55 -16.69 -1.34
C GLY A 95 13.96 -16.65 -0.74
N VAL A 96 14.19 -17.54 0.24
CA VAL A 96 15.48 -17.62 0.93
C VAL A 96 16.61 -17.87 -0.07
N ARG A 97 17.73 -17.17 0.10
CA ARG A 97 18.93 -17.35 -0.72
C ARG A 97 19.37 -18.82 -0.73
N GLY A 98 19.61 -19.38 -1.92
CA GLY A 98 19.96 -20.79 -2.11
C GLY A 98 18.76 -21.73 -2.23
N SER A 99 17.52 -21.26 -2.02
CA SER A 99 16.31 -22.02 -2.30
C SER A 99 15.93 -21.96 -3.79
N LEU A 100 15.00 -22.83 -4.20
CA LEU A 100 14.39 -22.79 -5.54
C LEU A 100 13.72 -21.43 -5.84
N PHE A 101 13.28 -20.72 -4.79
CA PHE A 101 12.57 -19.45 -4.88
C PHE A 101 13.46 -18.22 -4.66
N GLN A 102 14.80 -18.37 -4.62
CA GLN A 102 15.69 -17.25 -4.28
C GLN A 102 15.56 -16.03 -5.20
N ASN A 103 15.09 -16.23 -6.44
CA ASN A 103 14.86 -15.19 -7.44
C ASN A 103 13.38 -15.08 -7.82
N THR A 104 12.50 -15.48 -6.90
CA THR A 104 11.06 -15.57 -7.12
C THR A 104 10.38 -14.90 -5.96
N SER A 105 9.45 -13.99 -6.23
CA SER A 105 8.62 -13.39 -5.19
C SER A 105 7.76 -14.45 -4.51
N ILE A 106 7.90 -14.59 -3.19
CA ILE A 106 7.09 -15.46 -2.34
C ILE A 106 6.05 -14.69 -1.52
N LEU A 107 6.12 -13.36 -1.51
CA LEU A 107 5.12 -12.45 -0.95
C LEU A 107 5.21 -11.11 -1.68
N ASN A 108 4.07 -10.57 -2.09
CA ASN A 108 3.97 -9.28 -2.77
C ASN A 108 3.26 -8.25 -1.89
N LEU A 109 3.79 -7.04 -1.86
CA LEU A 109 3.24 -5.92 -1.10
C LEU A 109 2.92 -4.80 -2.09
N TYR A 110 1.64 -4.63 -2.41
CA TYR A 110 1.17 -3.62 -3.35
C TYR A 110 0.84 -2.32 -2.61
N PHE A 111 1.30 -1.19 -3.14
CA PHE A 111 1.09 0.14 -2.60
C PHE A 111 0.42 0.98 -3.69
N LEU A 112 -0.77 1.51 -3.41
CA LEU A 112 -1.55 2.28 -4.39
C LEU A 112 -1.94 3.65 -3.83
N ASP A 113 -1.92 4.64 -4.71
CA ASP A 113 -2.42 5.98 -4.41
C ASP A 113 -3.93 6.04 -4.58
N SER A 114 -4.68 6.03 -3.48
CA SER A 114 -6.15 6.15 -3.52
C SER A 114 -6.66 7.55 -3.89
N GLY A 115 -5.77 8.53 -4.02
CA GLY A 115 -6.10 9.92 -4.34
C GLY A 115 -6.44 10.79 -3.13
N ASP A 116 -7.10 11.90 -3.41
CA ASP A 116 -7.49 12.95 -2.46
C ASP A 116 -9.02 13.06 -2.33
N TYR A 117 -9.61 13.97 -3.09
CA TYR A 117 -11.04 14.22 -3.18
C TYR A 117 -11.45 14.13 -4.65
N SER A 118 -12.66 13.63 -4.89
CA SER A 118 -13.19 13.47 -6.23
C SER A 118 -13.15 14.78 -7.01
N LYS A 119 -12.51 14.72 -8.18
CA LYS A 119 -12.49 15.82 -9.17
C LYS A 119 -13.65 15.75 -10.16
N VAL A 120 -14.48 14.70 -10.07
CA VAL A 120 -15.66 14.52 -10.92
C VAL A 120 -16.81 15.33 -10.37
N PRO A 121 -17.36 16.34 -11.09
CA PRO A 121 -18.33 17.29 -10.52
C PRO A 121 -19.58 16.63 -9.90
N SER A 122 -20.04 15.51 -10.47
CA SER A 122 -21.22 14.77 -10.05
C SER A 122 -20.98 13.77 -8.92
N ILE A 123 -19.72 13.47 -8.58
CA ILE A 123 -19.36 12.53 -7.52
C ILE A 123 -18.66 13.34 -6.43
N LYS A 124 -19.33 13.53 -5.29
CA LYS A 124 -18.75 14.28 -4.15
C LYS A 124 -17.95 13.36 -3.23
N GLY A 125 -17.15 13.93 -2.35
CA GLY A 125 -16.41 13.21 -1.32
C GLY A 125 -15.02 12.76 -1.77
N TYR A 126 -14.53 11.69 -1.15
CA TYR A 126 -13.20 11.13 -1.38
C TYR A 126 -13.00 10.59 -2.79
N ASP A 127 -11.75 10.60 -3.23
CA ASP A 127 -11.36 9.95 -4.48
C ASP A 127 -11.27 8.42 -4.33
N TRP A 128 -10.94 7.70 -5.40
CA TRP A 128 -10.96 6.24 -5.43
C TRP A 128 -9.89 5.67 -6.37
N ILE A 129 -9.49 4.42 -6.12
CA ILE A 129 -8.59 3.63 -6.98
C ILE A 129 -9.16 3.56 -8.41
N LYS A 130 -8.39 4.03 -9.39
CA LYS A 130 -8.79 4.15 -10.80
C LYS A 130 -8.57 2.86 -11.57
N SER A 131 -9.30 2.71 -12.67
CA SER A 131 -9.17 1.56 -13.57
C SER A 131 -7.75 1.33 -14.06
N SER A 132 -6.95 2.39 -14.26
CA SER A 132 -5.53 2.26 -14.67
C SER A 132 -4.69 1.55 -13.60
N GLN A 133 -4.95 1.82 -12.32
CA GLN A 133 -4.29 1.21 -11.18
C GLN A 133 -4.76 -0.24 -10.98
N ILE A 134 -6.07 -0.50 -11.15
CA ILE A 134 -6.64 -1.87 -11.11
C ILE A 134 -6.02 -2.73 -12.22
N SER A 135 -5.96 -2.22 -13.46
CA SER A 135 -5.33 -2.94 -14.57
C SER A 135 -3.84 -3.18 -14.34
N TRP A 136 -3.12 -2.20 -13.78
CA TRP A 136 -1.71 -2.41 -13.41
C TRP A 136 -1.55 -3.50 -12.35
N PHE A 137 -2.37 -3.47 -11.29
CA PHE A 137 -2.35 -4.48 -10.23
C PHE A 137 -2.61 -5.89 -10.79
N LEU A 138 -3.69 -6.08 -11.56
CA LEU A 138 -4.04 -7.38 -12.14
C LEU A 138 -2.93 -7.93 -13.04
N HIS A 139 -2.40 -7.11 -13.97
CA HIS A 139 -1.31 -7.54 -14.84
C HIS A 139 -0.03 -7.89 -14.06
N THR A 140 0.31 -7.11 -13.03
CA THR A 140 1.49 -7.35 -12.20
C THR A 140 1.32 -8.63 -11.38
N SER A 141 0.15 -8.83 -10.77
CA SER A 141 -0.21 -10.03 -10.02
C SER A 141 -0.14 -11.29 -10.88
N ASP A 142 -0.72 -11.26 -12.08
CA ASP A 142 -0.68 -12.39 -13.02
C ASP A 142 0.76 -12.73 -13.47
N ALA A 143 1.59 -11.72 -13.75
CA ALA A 143 2.98 -11.94 -14.12
C ALA A 143 3.77 -12.61 -12.98
N LEU A 144 3.58 -12.16 -11.74
CA LEU A 144 4.25 -12.70 -10.56
C LEU A 144 3.77 -14.11 -10.21
N LYS A 145 2.46 -14.38 -10.34
CA LYS A 145 1.89 -15.73 -10.22
C LYS A 145 2.50 -16.69 -11.23
N ASN A 146 2.61 -16.28 -12.48
CA ASN A 146 3.23 -17.10 -13.53
C ASN A 146 4.71 -17.40 -13.21
N SER A 147 5.45 -16.40 -12.72
CA SER A 147 6.84 -16.59 -12.27
C SER A 147 6.93 -17.55 -11.07
N TYR A 148 6.01 -17.45 -10.11
CA TYR A 148 5.96 -18.34 -8.95
C TYR A 148 5.67 -19.78 -9.34
N ASN A 149 4.66 -19.99 -10.19
CA ASN A 149 4.23 -21.31 -10.65
C ASN A 149 5.26 -22.00 -11.55
N ALA A 150 6.15 -21.25 -12.21
CA ALA A 150 7.22 -21.84 -13.03
C ALA A 150 8.17 -22.76 -12.24
N HIS A 151 8.27 -22.58 -10.92
CA HIS A 151 9.14 -23.39 -10.06
C HIS A 151 8.42 -24.57 -9.41
N LEU A 152 7.11 -24.72 -9.61
CA LEU A 152 6.29 -25.71 -8.93
C LEU A 152 5.70 -26.68 -9.95
N GLU A 153 6.27 -27.89 -10.02
CA GLU A 153 5.73 -28.93 -10.91
C GLU A 153 4.29 -29.37 -10.52
N ARG A 154 3.86 -29.16 -9.26
CA ARG A 154 2.56 -29.67 -8.74
C ARG A 154 1.95 -28.91 -7.54
N GLN A 155 2.02 -27.60 -7.46
CA GLN A 155 1.25 -26.87 -6.42
C GLN A 155 0.32 -25.83 -7.04
N GLN A 156 -0.93 -25.80 -6.55
CA GLN A 156 -1.96 -24.79 -6.84
C GLN A 156 -1.84 -23.54 -5.94
N ALA A 157 -0.80 -23.47 -5.10
CA ALA A 157 -0.64 -22.35 -4.19
C ALA A 157 0.02 -21.19 -4.93
N GLU A 158 -0.49 -19.97 -4.75
CA GLU A 158 0.09 -18.74 -5.28
C GLU A 158 0.80 -17.98 -4.16
N ALA A 159 1.86 -17.23 -4.49
CA ALA A 159 2.48 -16.32 -3.53
C ALA A 159 1.43 -15.34 -2.98
N PRO A 160 1.23 -15.27 -1.64
CA PRO A 160 0.27 -14.36 -1.05
C PRO A 160 0.63 -12.90 -1.34
N SER A 161 -0.37 -12.04 -1.25
CA SER A 161 -0.21 -10.60 -1.43
C SER A 161 -0.89 -9.82 -0.32
N LEU A 162 -0.29 -8.72 0.08
CA LEU A 162 -0.92 -7.66 0.89
C LEU A 162 -1.02 -6.41 0.04
N ILE A 163 -2.03 -5.60 0.32
CA ILE A 163 -2.22 -4.34 -0.40
C ILE A 163 -2.45 -3.18 0.56
N PHE A 164 -1.88 -2.03 0.25
CA PHE A 164 -1.91 -0.84 1.08
C PHE A 164 -2.37 0.37 0.25
N PHE A 165 -3.33 1.12 0.79
CA PHE A 165 -3.82 2.38 0.26
C PHE A 165 -4.53 3.14 1.39
N HIS A 166 -4.77 4.44 1.23
CA HIS A 166 -5.24 5.26 2.34
C HIS A 166 -6.77 5.33 2.49
N ILE A 167 -7.48 5.65 1.40
CA ILE A 167 -8.94 5.83 1.44
C ILE A 167 -9.61 4.44 1.39
N PRO A 168 -10.43 4.07 2.40
CA PRO A 168 -11.00 2.74 2.52
C PRO A 168 -11.97 2.42 1.38
N LEU A 169 -12.15 1.13 1.09
CA LEU A 169 -13.08 0.69 0.05
C LEU A 169 -14.54 0.88 0.49
N PRO A 170 -15.47 1.19 -0.43
CA PRO A 170 -16.90 1.30 -0.11
C PRO A 170 -17.50 0.03 0.51
N GLU A 171 -16.93 -1.14 0.24
CA GLU A 171 -17.34 -2.43 0.79
C GLU A 171 -17.20 -2.50 2.32
N TYR A 172 -16.37 -1.64 2.94
CA TYR A 172 -16.20 -1.62 4.40
C TYR A 172 -17.51 -1.27 5.12
N GLU A 173 -18.39 -0.50 4.48
CA GLU A 173 -19.71 -0.13 5.03
C GLU A 173 -20.70 -1.31 5.04
N GLN A 174 -20.37 -2.42 4.38
CA GLN A 174 -21.25 -3.59 4.27
C GLN A 174 -21.03 -4.62 5.39
N PHE A 175 -19.93 -4.53 6.14
CA PHE A 175 -19.63 -5.48 7.21
C PHE A 175 -20.54 -5.28 8.43
N SER A 176 -21.01 -6.41 8.96
CA SER A 176 -21.75 -6.43 10.22
C SER A 176 -20.80 -6.33 11.42
N THR A 177 -21.31 -5.87 12.56
CA THR A 177 -20.51 -5.76 13.80
C THR A 177 -19.96 -7.10 14.29
N SER A 178 -20.58 -8.23 13.93
CA SER A 178 -20.09 -9.58 14.24
C SER A 178 -18.84 -9.99 13.44
N GLU A 179 -18.56 -9.30 12.34
CA GLU A 179 -17.39 -9.56 11.48
C GLU A 179 -16.21 -8.65 11.84
N ILE A 180 -16.39 -7.72 12.78
CA ILE A 180 -15.39 -6.76 13.20
C ILE A 180 -14.70 -7.25 14.48
N THR A 181 -13.40 -7.46 14.41
CA THR A 181 -12.55 -7.59 15.61
C THR A 181 -12.00 -6.22 15.97
N GLY A 182 -12.18 -5.80 17.23
CA GLY A 182 -11.75 -4.48 17.71
C GLY A 182 -12.93 -3.54 17.98
N VAL A 183 -12.64 -2.24 18.12
CA VAL A 183 -13.64 -1.20 18.38
C VAL A 183 -13.58 -0.16 17.27
N LYS A 184 -14.67 -0.03 16.50
CA LYS A 184 -14.84 1.05 15.52
C LYS A 184 -15.10 2.36 16.27
N GLN A 185 -14.11 3.23 16.33
CA GLN A 185 -14.20 4.53 17.02
C GLN A 185 -14.71 5.66 16.12
N GLU A 186 -14.73 5.45 14.80
CA GLU A 186 -15.04 6.48 13.80
C GLU A 186 -15.89 5.91 12.65
N GLY A 187 -16.52 6.80 11.87
CA GLY A 187 -17.22 6.43 10.64
C GLY A 187 -16.24 6.00 9.54
N ILE A 188 -16.73 5.27 8.53
CA ILE A 188 -15.88 4.90 7.38
C ILE A 188 -15.89 6.06 6.40
N SER A 189 -14.70 6.51 6.01
CA SER A 189 -14.49 7.62 5.08
C SER A 189 -14.22 7.12 3.66
N SER A 190 -15.09 6.24 3.14
CA SER A 190 -14.96 5.65 1.81
C SER A 190 -15.52 6.56 0.70
N PRO A 191 -15.10 6.36 -0.58
CA PRO A 191 -15.66 7.13 -1.69
C PRO A 191 -17.11 6.76 -1.98
N ASN A 192 -17.87 7.72 -2.52
CA ASN A 192 -19.24 7.46 -3.02
C ASN A 192 -19.26 6.61 -4.31
N LYS A 193 -18.09 6.41 -4.93
CA LYS A 193 -17.94 5.63 -6.15
C LYS A 193 -17.25 4.31 -5.83
N ASN A 194 -17.96 3.21 -6.06
CA ASN A 194 -17.34 1.90 -6.14
C ASN A 194 -16.64 1.74 -7.51
N SER A 195 -15.34 1.46 -7.46
CA SER A 195 -14.48 1.26 -8.63
C SER A 195 -14.46 -0.19 -9.14
N GLY A 196 -15.00 -1.14 -8.37
CA GLY A 196 -14.85 -2.58 -8.59
C GLY A 196 -13.51 -3.12 -8.09
N PHE A 197 -12.77 -2.37 -7.25
CA PHE A 197 -11.46 -2.82 -6.83
C PHE A 197 -11.50 -4.04 -5.91
N PHE A 198 -12.47 -4.12 -4.99
CA PHE A 198 -12.65 -5.32 -4.17
C PHE A 198 -12.89 -6.57 -5.03
N ASP A 199 -13.75 -6.48 -6.05
CA ASP A 199 -13.97 -7.57 -7.01
C ASP A 199 -12.66 -7.99 -7.68
N ALA A 200 -11.84 -7.03 -8.11
CA ALA A 200 -10.52 -7.31 -8.69
C ALA A 200 -9.56 -8.00 -7.70
N LEU A 201 -9.61 -7.67 -6.40
CA LEU A 201 -8.83 -8.37 -5.37
C LEU A 201 -9.31 -9.82 -5.19
N VAL A 202 -10.61 -10.05 -5.23
CA VAL A 202 -11.23 -11.38 -5.13
C VAL A 202 -10.88 -12.23 -6.37
N GLU A 203 -11.02 -11.65 -7.57
CA GLU A 203 -10.65 -12.28 -8.84
C GLU A 203 -9.15 -12.62 -8.89
N ALA A 204 -8.30 -11.74 -8.35
CA ALA A 204 -6.88 -12.00 -8.22
C ALA A 204 -6.58 -13.17 -7.27
N GLY A 205 -7.43 -13.53 -6.30
CA GLY A 205 -7.34 -14.78 -5.53
C GLY A 205 -6.12 -14.98 -4.60
N ASN A 206 -5.08 -14.15 -4.71
CA ASN A 206 -3.85 -14.20 -3.91
C ASN A 206 -3.74 -13.13 -2.83
N VAL A 207 -4.66 -12.16 -2.80
CA VAL A 207 -4.67 -11.10 -1.78
C VAL A 207 -5.21 -11.64 -0.45
N ARG A 208 -4.44 -11.49 0.62
CA ARG A 208 -4.75 -12.02 1.96
C ARG A 208 -5.08 -10.95 2.99
N GLY A 209 -4.81 -9.69 2.68
CA GLY A 209 -5.10 -8.57 3.56
C GLY A 209 -4.98 -7.23 2.85
N VAL A 210 -5.78 -6.28 3.32
CA VAL A 210 -5.76 -4.88 2.94
C VAL A 210 -5.37 -4.08 4.18
N GLY A 211 -4.40 -3.18 4.04
CA GLY A 211 -4.02 -2.23 5.07
C GLY A 211 -4.40 -0.81 4.65
N ASP A 212 -5.43 -0.28 5.29
CA ASP A 212 -5.95 1.06 5.08
C ASP A 212 -6.15 1.76 6.42
N LEU A 213 -5.57 2.97 6.55
CA LEU A 213 -5.59 3.82 7.75
C LEU A 213 -4.79 3.27 8.94
N SER A 214 -3.60 3.84 9.16
CA SER A 214 -2.62 3.66 10.28
C SER A 214 -1.22 3.22 9.86
N VAL A 215 -0.27 3.25 10.80
CA VAL A 215 1.05 2.63 10.65
C VAL A 215 0.93 1.14 10.98
N ILE A 216 1.25 0.28 10.02
CA ILE A 216 1.11 -1.17 10.15
C ILE A 216 2.50 -1.81 10.28
N PRO A 217 2.82 -2.44 11.43
CA PRO A 217 4.01 -3.29 11.53
C PRO A 217 3.77 -4.59 10.74
N VAL A 218 4.73 -4.96 9.89
CA VAL A 218 4.68 -6.21 9.13
C VAL A 218 5.76 -7.16 9.65
N HIS A 219 5.34 -8.34 10.08
CA HIS A 219 6.24 -9.43 10.48
C HIS A 219 6.35 -10.46 9.36
N LEU A 220 7.57 -10.71 8.91
CA LEU A 220 7.90 -11.69 7.88
C LEU A 220 8.52 -12.91 8.56
N SER A 221 7.69 -13.78 9.12
CA SER A 221 8.17 -15.04 9.67
C SER A 221 8.48 -16.03 8.53
N VAL A 222 9.77 -16.21 8.21
CA VAL A 222 10.22 -17.36 7.41
C VAL A 222 10.21 -18.57 8.35
N VAL A 223 9.18 -19.41 8.26
CA VAL A 223 9.21 -20.73 8.91
C VAL A 223 10.22 -21.57 8.13
N GLY A 224 11.44 -21.64 8.64
CA GLY A 224 12.45 -22.55 8.14
C GLY A 224 11.92 -23.98 8.23
N ILE A 225 11.85 -24.65 7.08
CA ILE A 225 11.63 -26.11 6.99
C ILE A 225 12.99 -26.77 6.81
#